data_AF-A0A9E1Q7J2-F1
#
_entry.id   AF-A0A9E1Q7J2-F1
#
_cell.length_a   1.000
_cell.length_b   1.000
_cell.length_c   1.000
_cell.angle_alpha   90.00
_cell.angle_beta   90.00
_cell.angle_gamma   90.00
#
_symmetry.space_group_name_H-M   'P 1'
#
loop_
_entity.id
_entity.type
_entity.pdbx_description
1 polymer ?
#
loop_
_entity_poly.entity_id
_entity_poly.type
_entity_poly.pdbx_seq_one_letter_code
_entity_poly.pdbx_strand_id
1 'polypeptide(L)'
;AKNSEEVSHAISFIKEIENDEFWTSLIDQIIVHPLGELEIIPRIGARVFLGSSPKPEELRRNLLTFYRAQIKTGNLKNYSRIDLSYKNQVIAKRHVY
;
A
#
# COMPACT_ATOMS: atom_id res chain seq x y z
N ALA A 1 -11.09 11.96 -8.07
CA ALA A 1 -10.16 12.38 -9.13
C ALA A 1 -10.83 13.46 -9.96
N LYS A 2 -10.13 14.57 -10.23
CA LYS A 2 -10.65 15.67 -11.06
C LYS A 2 -10.21 15.55 -12.53
N ASN A 3 -9.19 14.73 -12.83
CA ASN A 3 -8.63 14.54 -14.17
C ASN A 3 -8.55 13.05 -14.59
N SER A 4 -8.60 12.78 -15.90
CA SER A 4 -8.56 11.42 -16.49
C SER A 4 -7.22 10.71 -16.33
N GLU A 5 -6.11 11.45 -16.27
CA GLU A 5 -4.76 10.89 -16.11
C GLU A 5 -4.56 10.24 -14.73
N GLU A 6 -5.06 10.86 -13.66
CA GLU A 6 -4.99 10.34 -12.27
C GLU A 6 -5.65 8.97 -12.15
N VAL A 7 -6.80 8.79 -12.82
CA VAL A 7 -7.54 7.53 -12.83
C VAL A 7 -6.80 6.47 -13.66
N SER A 8 -6.08 6.87 -14.71
CA SER A 8 -5.34 5.96 -15.59
C SER A 8 -4.27 5.18 -14.83
N HIS A 9 -3.51 5.84 -13.95
CA HIS A 9 -2.47 5.19 -13.15
C HIS A 9 -3.06 4.18 -12.15
N ALA A 10 -4.18 4.53 -11.52
CA ALA A 10 -4.89 3.61 -10.63
C ALA A 10 -5.36 2.35 -11.37
N ILE A 11 -5.93 2.52 -12.58
CA ILE A 11 -6.38 1.40 -13.41
C ILE A 11 -5.21 0.52 -13.84
N SER A 12 -4.07 1.12 -14.25
CA SER A 12 -2.85 0.35 -14.60
C SER A 12 -2.38 -0.49 -13.42
N PHE A 13 -2.27 0.12 -12.24
CA PHE A 13 -1.87 -0.58 -11.02
C PHE A 13 -2.80 -1.75 -10.70
N ILE A 14 -4.12 -1.54 -10.77
CA ILE A 14 -5.11 -2.59 -10.49
C ILE A 14 -4.95 -3.76 -11.47
N LYS A 15 -4.81 -3.49 -12.77
CA LYS A 15 -4.60 -4.54 -13.79
C LYS A 15 -3.33 -5.34 -13.57
N GLU A 16 -2.26 -4.69 -13.12
CA GLU A 16 -0.99 -5.37 -12.85
C GLU A 16 -1.07 -6.33 -11.64
N ILE A 17 -1.95 -6.05 -10.67
CA ILE A 17 -2.05 -6.83 -9.42
C ILE A 17 -3.26 -7.77 -9.36
N GLU A 18 -4.19 -7.70 -10.32
CA GLU A 18 -5.48 -8.43 -10.24
C GLU A 18 -5.32 -9.97 -10.19
N ASN A 19 -4.21 -10.49 -10.69
CA ASN A 19 -3.89 -11.92 -10.67
C ASN A 19 -2.81 -12.29 -9.64
N ASP A 20 -2.35 -11.33 -8.83
CA ASP A 20 -1.36 -11.56 -7.78
C ASP A 20 -2.05 -11.96 -6.47
N GLU A 21 -1.78 -13.17 -5.99
CA GLU A 21 -2.39 -13.74 -4.78
C GLU A 21 -2.15 -12.87 -3.52
N PHE A 22 -0.96 -12.26 -3.41
CA PHE A 22 -0.65 -11.42 -2.26
C PHE A 22 -1.52 -10.17 -2.25
N TRP A 23 -1.62 -9.46 -3.38
CA TRP A 23 -2.41 -8.25 -3.47
C TRP A 23 -3.90 -8.53 -3.34
N THR A 24 -4.42 -9.54 -4.03
CA THR A 24 -5.85 -9.92 -3.98
C THR A 24 -6.28 -10.40 -2.59
N SER A 25 -5.39 -11.07 -1.86
CA SER A 25 -5.64 -11.48 -0.47
C SER A 25 -5.54 -10.32 0.51
N LEU A 26 -4.62 -9.37 0.29
CA LEU A 26 -4.36 -8.27 1.22
C LEU A 26 -5.38 -7.13 1.10
N ILE A 27 -5.75 -6.74 -0.12
CA ILE A 27 -6.51 -5.53 -0.40
C ILE A 27 -7.99 -5.73 -0.07
N ASP A 28 -8.55 -4.83 0.74
CA ASP A 28 -10.00 -4.66 0.89
C ASP A 28 -10.50 -3.55 -0.04
N GLN A 29 -9.84 -2.39 -0.02
CA GLN A 29 -10.18 -1.23 -0.85
C GLN A 29 -8.93 -0.51 -1.35
N ILE A 30 -9.07 0.15 -2.50
CA ILE A 30 -8.09 1.09 -3.06
C ILE A 30 -8.74 2.46 -3.11
N ILE A 31 -8.05 3.46 -2.54
CA ILE A 31 -8.45 4.86 -2.57
C ILE A 31 -7.53 5.60 -3.54
N VAL A 32 -8.15 6.37 -4.44
CA VAL A 32 -7.45 7.27 -5.36
C VAL A 32 -7.64 8.70 -4.86
N HIS A 33 -6.54 9.31 -4.41
CA HIS A 33 -6.54 10.68 -3.91
C HIS A 33 -6.64 11.70 -5.05
N PRO A 34 -7.03 12.96 -4.77
CA PRO A 34 -7.23 13.98 -5.81
C PRO A 34 -6.00 14.34 -6.64
N LEU A 35 -4.78 13.99 -6.24
CA LEU A 35 -3.55 14.20 -7.02
C LEU A 35 -3.02 12.88 -7.62
N GLY A 36 -3.86 11.84 -7.64
CA GLY A 36 -3.54 10.54 -8.23
C GLY A 36 -2.73 9.61 -7.33
N GLU A 37 -2.46 9.97 -6.06
CA GLU A 37 -1.83 9.03 -5.13
C GLU A 37 -2.77 7.86 -4.80
N LEU A 38 -2.19 6.67 -4.68
CA LEU A 38 -2.92 5.48 -4.27
C LEU A 38 -2.71 5.18 -2.79
N GLU A 39 -3.79 4.76 -2.14
CA GLU A 39 -3.78 4.23 -0.79
C GLU A 39 -4.56 2.90 -0.76
N ILE A 40 -4.01 1.89 -0.09
CA ILE A 40 -4.66 0.62 0.17
C ILE A 40 -5.22 0.63 1.59
N ILE A 41 -6.49 0.24 1.71
CA ILE A 41 -7.04 -0.28 2.97
C ILE A 41 -6.87 -1.80 2.93
N PRO A 42 -5.99 -2.38 3.76
CA PRO A 42 -5.81 -3.82 3.79
C PRO A 42 -6.86 -4.48 4.69
N ARG A 43 -7.11 -5.78 4.46
CA ARG A 43 -7.93 -6.62 5.34
C ARG A 43 -7.32 -6.78 6.73
N ILE A 44 -5.99 -6.68 6.83
CA ILE A 44 -5.24 -6.76 8.08
C ILE A 44 -4.10 -5.75 8.08
N GLY A 45 -3.89 -5.09 9.22
CA GLY A 45 -2.80 -4.13 9.40
C GLY A 45 -3.23 -2.69 9.15
N ALA A 46 -2.22 -1.82 9.01
CA ALA A 46 -2.41 -0.38 8.87
C ALA A 46 -2.68 0.03 7.41
N ARG A 47 -3.29 1.20 7.21
CA ARG A 47 -3.44 1.81 5.88
C ARG A 47 -2.08 1.98 5.21
N VAL A 48 -2.00 1.66 3.92
CA VAL A 48 -0.74 1.63 3.15
C VAL A 48 -0.78 2.66 2.02
N PHE A 49 0.10 3.65 2.07
CA PHE A 49 0.24 4.69 1.04
C PHE A 49 1.27 4.24 0.00
N LEU A 50 0.92 4.33 -1.29
CA LEU A 50 1.78 3.89 -2.40
C LEU A 50 2.36 5.06 -3.23
N GLY A 51 1.83 6.26 -3.05
CA GLY A 51 2.18 7.44 -3.84
C GLY A 51 1.58 7.43 -5.24
N SER A 52 2.06 8.31 -6.13
CA SER A 52 1.50 8.53 -7.48
C SER A 52 2.07 7.60 -8.57
N SER A 53 3.18 6.91 -8.32
CA SER A 53 3.84 6.05 -9.31
C SER A 53 4.19 4.68 -8.70
N PRO A 54 3.16 3.88 -8.35
CA PRO A 54 3.36 2.60 -7.71
C PRO A 54 4.04 1.61 -8.67
N LYS A 55 5.04 0.88 -8.16
CA LYS A 55 5.65 -0.26 -8.87
C LYS A 55 5.30 -1.55 -8.12
N PRO A 56 4.32 -2.34 -8.57
CA PRO A 56 3.76 -3.44 -7.79
C PRO A 56 4.79 -4.39 -7.19
N GLU A 57 5.81 -4.79 -7.94
CA GLU A 57 6.85 -5.72 -7.45
C GLU A 57 7.73 -5.13 -6.36
N GLU A 58 8.14 -3.86 -6.49
CA GLU A 58 8.93 -3.17 -5.47
C GLU A 58 8.11 -2.97 -4.20
N LEU A 59 6.86 -2.53 -4.36
CA LEU A 59 5.92 -2.33 -3.27
C LEU A 59 5.66 -3.64 -2.53
N ARG A 60 5.39 -4.73 -3.26
CA ARG A 60 5.16 -6.07 -2.70
C ARG A 60 6.35 -6.53 -1.89
N ARG A 61 7.57 -6.43 -2.44
CA ARG A 61 8.81 -6.81 -1.74
C ARG A 61 8.98 -6.04 -0.43
N ASN A 62 8.80 -4.71 -0.47
CA ASN A 62 8.99 -3.84 0.68
C ASN A 62 7.93 -4.11 1.76
N LEU A 63 6.67 -4.21 1.35
CA LEU A 63 5.54 -4.46 2.24
C LEU A 63 5.65 -5.84 2.90
N LEU A 64 5.94 -6.87 2.13
CA LEU A 64 6.07 -8.23 2.66
C LEU A 64 7.23 -8.35 3.65
N THR A 65 8.34 -7.66 3.38
CA THR A 65 9.49 -7.58 4.31
C THR A 65 9.06 -6.95 5.64
N PHE A 66 8.32 -5.83 5.58
CA PHE A 66 7.78 -5.18 6.77
C PHE A 66 6.80 -6.09 7.53
N TYR A 67 5.80 -6.66 6.85
CA TYR A 67 4.80 -7.54 7.46
C TYR A 67 5.46 -8.74 8.15
N ARG A 68 6.40 -9.42 7.49
CA ARG A 68 7.13 -10.56 8.08
C ARG A 68 7.86 -10.16 9.37
N ALA A 69 8.55 -9.02 9.37
CA ALA A 69 9.26 -8.53 10.55
C ALA A 69 8.32 -8.16 11.71
N GLN A 70 7.18 -7.51 11.42
CA GLN A 70 6.23 -7.09 12.45
C GLN A 70 5.34 -8.22 12.95
N ILE A 71 4.98 -9.19 12.11
CA ILE A 71 4.27 -10.40 12.53
C ILE A 71 5.14 -11.23 13.46
N LYS A 72 6.42 -11.43 13.12
CA LYS A 72 7.38 -12.16 13.97
C LYS A 72 7.47 -11.59 15.39
N THR A 73 7.28 -10.28 15.54
CA THR A 73 7.36 -9.59 16.84
C THR A 73 5.99 -9.29 17.45
N GLY A 74 4.88 -9.67 16.81
CA GLY A 74 3.52 -9.38 17.26
C GLY A 74 3.14 -7.88 17.21
N ASN A 75 3.94 -7.05 16.55
CA ASN A 75 3.83 -5.59 16.58
C ASN A 75 3.01 -4.99 15.44
N LEU A 76 2.51 -5.81 14.50
CA LEU A 76 1.80 -5.31 13.32
C LEU A 76 0.64 -4.37 13.68
N LYS A 77 -0.09 -4.67 14.76
CA LYS A 77 -1.22 -3.88 15.29
C LYS A 77 -0.83 -2.53 15.91
N ASN A 78 0.46 -2.29 16.16
CA ASN A 78 0.93 -1.06 16.80
C ASN A 78 1.08 0.11 15.82
N TYR A 79 0.92 -0.17 14.52
CA TYR A 79 1.09 0.81 13.45
C TYR A 79 -0.26 1.34 12.97
N SER A 80 -0.32 2.65 12.77
CA SER A 80 -1.50 3.36 12.26
C SER A 80 -1.40 3.69 10.77
N ARG A 81 -0.18 3.75 10.22
CA ARG A 81 0.10 4.04 8.81
C ARG A 81 1.41 3.41 8.36
N ILE A 82 1.43 2.90 7.13
CA ILE A 82 2.62 2.47 6.40
C ILE A 82 2.69 3.31 5.11
N ASP A 83 3.87 3.83 4.79
CA ASP A 83 4.10 4.65 3.60
C ASP A 83 5.24 4.05 2.77
N LEU A 84 4.91 3.68 1.55
CA LEU A 84 5.79 3.08 0.53
C LEU A 84 6.03 4.04 -0.65
N SER A 85 5.62 5.31 -0.53
CA SER A 85 5.77 6.31 -1.61
C SER A 85 7.24 6.65 -1.91
N TYR A 86 8.16 6.21 -1.06
CA TYR A 86 9.59 6.47 -1.16
C TYR A 86 10.33 5.22 -1.65
N LYS A 87 11.10 5.39 -2.73
CA LYS A 87 11.86 4.31 -3.36
C LYS A 87 12.71 3.54 -2.35
N ASN A 88 12.57 2.22 -2.32
CA ASN A 88 13.26 1.29 -1.42
C ASN A 88 13.13 1.61 0.09
N GLN A 89 12.11 2.35 0.52
CA GLN A 89 11.90 2.72 1.92
C GLN A 89 10.50 2.32 2.39
N VAL A 90 10.41 1.99 3.69
CA VAL A 90 9.14 1.76 4.39
C VAL A 90 9.11 2.69 5.59
N ILE A 91 8.23 3.68 5.57
CA ILE A 91 8.03 4.59 6.69
C ILE A 91 6.75 4.16 7.41
N ALA A 92 6.85 3.81 8.69
CA ALA A 92 5.70 3.34 9.47
C ALA A 92 5.47 4.21 10.70
N LYS A 93 4.25 4.72 10.87
CA LYS A 93 3.84 5.52 12.02
C LYS A 93 3.13 4.63 13.03
N ARG A 94 3.55 4.70 14.30
CA ARG A 94 2.87 4.02 15.41
C ARG A 94 1.64 4.80 15.87
N HIS A 95 0.72 4.13 16.57
CA HIS A 95 -0.28 4.85 17.36
C HIS A 95 0.43 5.73 18.40
N VAL A 96 -0.07 6.96 18.56
CA VAL A 96 0.30 7.85 19.66
C VAL A 96 -0.80 7.69 20.71
N TYR A 97 -0.41 7.25 21.90
CA TYR A 97 -1.29 7.14 23.07
C TYR A 97 -1.11 8.36 23.96
#